data_AF-A0A974C068-F1
#
_entry.id   AF-A0A974C068-F1
#
_cell.length_a   1.000
_cell.length_b   1.000
_cell.length_c   1.000
_cell.angle_alpha   90.00
_cell.angle_beta   90.00
_cell.angle_gamma   90.00
#
_symmetry.space_group_name_H-M   'P 1'
#
loop_
_entity.id
_entity.type
_entity.pdbx_description
1 polymer ?
#
loop_
_entity_poly.entity_id
_entity_poly.type
_entity_poly.pdbx_seq_one_letter_code
_entity_poly.pdbx_strand_id
1 'polypeptide(L)'
;PSVQIHYDSVENQWLTSCFKIHHVEIADSAEIKHHCTSLRKHINECYSELVYNPEGTMEILDVDEQANAYDSGVYAIANAFEFLCGGNPIYKYEQKKMRRHLIRCFNRRKFTAFPKKTDACVVDQEPEVHQANFMPL
;
A
#
# COMPACT_ATOMS: atom_id res chain seq x y z
N PRO A 1 10.35 -2.25 -9.93
CA PRO A 1 9.27 -3.19 -9.53
C PRO A 1 8.21 -3.22 -10.64
N SER A 2 7.57 -4.36 -10.88
CA SER A 2 6.36 -4.42 -11.74
C SER A 2 5.16 -4.61 -10.82
N VAL A 3 4.18 -3.71 -10.91
CA VAL A 3 3.03 -3.68 -9.98
C VAL A 3 1.75 -3.87 -10.77
N GLN A 4 0.87 -4.74 -10.29
CA GLN A 4 -0.40 -5.09 -10.91
C GLN A 4 -1.52 -5.02 -9.87
N ILE A 5 -2.70 -4.53 -10.27
CA ILE A 5 -3.92 -4.57 -9.45
C ILE A 5 -4.83 -5.65 -10.04
N HIS A 6 -5.28 -6.56 -9.18
CA HIS A 6 -6.09 -7.71 -9.56
C HIS A 6 -7.47 -7.58 -8.94
N TYR A 7 -8.47 -8.14 -9.62
CA TYR A 7 -9.81 -8.33 -9.08
C TYR A 7 -10.09 -9.83 -8.99
N ASP A 8 -10.24 -10.33 -7.77
CA ASP A 8 -10.74 -11.68 -7.51
C ASP A 8 -12.27 -11.65 -7.54
N SER A 9 -12.85 -12.21 -8.58
CA SER A 9 -14.31 -12.27 -8.74
C SER A 9 -14.99 -13.28 -7.81
N VAL A 10 -14.25 -14.23 -7.24
CA VAL A 10 -14.80 -15.24 -6.31
C VAL A 10 -15.06 -14.58 -4.96
N GLU A 11 -14.07 -13.84 -4.46
CA GLU A 11 -14.14 -13.15 -3.17
C GLU A 11 -14.66 -11.70 -3.31
N ASN A 12 -14.92 -11.24 -4.53
CA ASN A 12 -15.30 -9.85 -4.85
C ASN A 12 -14.31 -8.83 -4.25
N GLN A 13 -13.01 -9.12 -4.38
CA GLN A 13 -11.93 -8.46 -3.66
C GLN A 13 -10.87 -7.93 -4.63
N TRP A 14 -10.42 -6.70 -4.41
CA TRP A 14 -9.27 -6.12 -5.12
C TRP A 14 -8.00 -6.29 -4.30
N LEU A 15 -6.91 -6.68 -4.95
CA LEU A 15 -5.59 -6.78 -4.32
C LEU A 15 -4.49 -6.26 -5.23
N THR A 16 -3.29 -6.10 -4.68
CA THR A 16 -2.11 -5.70 -5.44
C THR A 16 -1.04 -6.77 -5.39
N SER A 17 -0.38 -7.01 -6.52
CA SER A 17 0.87 -7.76 -6.53
C SER A 17 2.03 -6.92 -7.05
N CYS A 18 3.23 -7.21 -6.57
CA CYS A 18 4.46 -6.56 -6.98
C CYS A 18 5.55 -7.60 -7.22
N PHE A 19 6.11 -7.62 -8.43
CA PHE A 19 7.34 -8.35 -8.70
C PHE A 19 8.56 -7.48 -8.34
N LYS A 20 9.35 -7.95 -7.38
CA LYS A 20 10.64 -7.37 -6.99
C LYS A 20 11.62 -8.46 -6.57
N ILE A 21 12.91 -8.29 -6.86
CA ILE A 21 14.00 -9.18 -6.37
C ILE A 21 13.65 -10.68 -6.53
N HIS A 22 13.25 -11.08 -7.75
CA HIS A 22 12.92 -12.46 -8.12
C HIS A 22 11.77 -13.14 -7.35
N HIS A 23 10.94 -12.39 -6.64
CA HIS A 23 9.72 -12.92 -6.01
C HIS A 23 8.53 -11.99 -6.25
N VAL A 24 7.33 -12.53 -6.00
CA VAL A 24 6.06 -11.82 -6.15
C VAL A 24 5.49 -11.57 -4.76
N GLU A 25 5.37 -10.31 -4.36
CA GLU A 25 4.68 -9.94 -3.14
C GLU A 25 3.22 -9.64 -3.43
N ILE A 26 2.32 -10.09 -2.55
CA ILE A 26 0.87 -9.88 -2.63
C ILE A 26 0.44 -9.07 -1.41
N ALA A 27 -0.19 -7.93 -1.67
CA ALA A 27 -0.82 -7.08 -0.67
C ALA A 27 -2.34 -7.19 -0.81
N ASP A 28 -2.95 -7.98 0.09
CA ASP A 28 -4.39 -8.17 0.19
C ASP A 28 -4.90 -7.64 1.54
N SER A 29 -5.82 -6.69 1.48
CA SER A 29 -6.42 -6.04 2.65
C SER A 29 -7.61 -6.81 3.22
N ALA A 30 -8.00 -7.95 2.65
CA ALA A 30 -9.04 -8.79 3.24
C ALA A 30 -8.59 -9.38 4.60
N GLU A 31 -9.50 -9.39 5.57
CA GLU A 31 -9.31 -10.07 6.87
C GLU A 31 -9.05 -11.57 6.66
N ILE A 32 -9.79 -12.17 5.73
CA ILE A 32 -9.62 -13.57 5.36
C ILE A 32 -9.04 -13.65 3.95
N LYS A 33 -7.79 -14.14 3.88
CA LYS A 33 -7.01 -14.21 2.64
C LYS A 33 -7.29 -15.53 1.93
N HIS A 34 -8.41 -15.59 1.21
CA HIS A 34 -8.78 -16.72 0.37
C HIS A 34 -8.30 -16.50 -1.06
N HIS A 35 -7.06 -16.89 -1.36
CA HIS A 35 -6.57 -16.80 -2.73
C HIS A 35 -6.98 -18.02 -3.54
N CYS A 36 -7.98 -17.85 -4.40
CA CYS A 36 -8.44 -18.91 -5.29
C CYS A 36 -7.35 -19.30 -6.31
N THR A 37 -7.38 -20.56 -6.77
CA THR A 37 -6.44 -21.08 -7.77
C THR A 37 -6.43 -20.24 -9.06
N SER A 38 -7.58 -19.69 -9.47
CA SER A 38 -7.70 -18.83 -10.65
C SER A 38 -6.93 -17.52 -10.51
N LEU A 39 -6.97 -16.87 -9.34
CA LEU A 39 -6.21 -15.65 -9.08
C LEU A 39 -4.70 -15.93 -9.11
N ARG A 40 -4.26 -17.02 -8.47
CA ARG A 40 -2.84 -17.43 -8.49
C ARG A 40 -2.37 -17.70 -9.92
N LYS A 41 -3.19 -18.40 -10.72
CA LYS A 41 -2.93 -18.63 -12.14
C LYS A 41 -2.81 -17.32 -12.92
N HIS A 42 -3.71 -16.36 -12.70
CA HIS A 42 -3.67 -15.05 -13.37
C HIS A 42 -2.37 -14.30 -13.02
N ILE A 43 -2.01 -14.23 -11.74
CA ILE A 43 -0.77 -13.60 -11.29
C ILE A 43 0.45 -14.32 -11.91
N ASN A 44 0.40 -15.66 -12.02
CA ASN A 44 1.44 -16.44 -12.66
C ASN A 44 1.60 -16.09 -14.15
N GLU A 45 0.49 -15.95 -14.88
CA GLU A 45 0.50 -15.51 -16.28
C GLU A 45 1.14 -14.12 -16.42
N CYS A 46 0.78 -13.16 -15.57
CA CYS A 46 1.34 -11.80 -15.57
C CYS A 46 2.87 -11.74 -15.39
N TYR A 47 3.46 -12.69 -14.66
CA TYR A 47 4.88 -12.66 -14.31
C TYR A 47 5.70 -13.80 -14.91
N SER A 48 5.09 -14.65 -15.74
CA SER A 48 5.71 -15.83 -16.36
C SER A 48 6.94 -15.52 -17.22
N GLU A 49 7.00 -14.31 -17.79
CA GLU A 49 8.17 -13.84 -18.56
C GLU A 49 9.30 -13.30 -17.67
N LEU A 50 9.04 -13.01 -16.40
CA LEU A 50 10.00 -12.40 -15.48
C LEU A 50 10.70 -13.43 -14.58
N VAL A 51 10.04 -14.56 -14.31
CA VAL A 51 10.56 -15.64 -13.46
C VAL A 51 9.99 -16.98 -13.89
N TYR A 52 10.79 -18.04 -13.82
CA TYR A 52 10.41 -19.39 -14.28
C TYR A 52 9.23 -20.00 -13.51
N ASN A 53 9.12 -19.69 -12.22
CA ASN A 53 8.03 -20.17 -11.36
C ASN A 53 7.52 -19.04 -10.44
N PRO A 54 6.72 -18.08 -10.97
CA PRO A 54 6.19 -16.98 -10.18
C PRO A 54 5.39 -17.47 -8.97
N GLU A 55 4.52 -18.47 -9.17
CA GLU A 55 3.69 -19.05 -8.10
C GLU A 55 4.51 -19.60 -6.93
N GLY A 56 5.61 -20.29 -7.21
CA GLY A 56 6.52 -20.80 -6.18
C GLY A 56 7.30 -19.70 -5.43
N THR A 57 7.21 -18.45 -5.87
CA THR A 57 7.87 -17.29 -5.26
C THR A 57 6.88 -16.29 -4.68
N MET A 58 5.60 -16.63 -4.60
CA MET A 58 4.58 -15.73 -4.07
C MET A 58 4.65 -15.64 -2.54
N GLU A 59 4.74 -14.42 -2.02
CA GLU A 59 4.66 -14.10 -0.60
C GLU A 59 3.45 -13.18 -0.35
N ILE A 60 2.63 -13.53 0.65
CA ILE A 60 1.50 -12.70 1.06
C ILE A 60 1.97 -11.84 2.24
N LEU A 61 1.90 -10.52 2.05
CA LEU A 61 2.33 -9.57 3.06
C LEU A 61 1.29 -9.40 4.16
N ASP A 62 1.78 -9.07 5.36
CA ASP A 62 0.95 -8.63 6.49
C ASP A 62 0.67 -7.13 6.38
N VAL A 63 -0.32 -6.77 5.56
CA VAL A 63 -0.70 -5.38 5.28
C VAL A 63 -1.82 -4.89 6.19
N ASP A 64 -2.26 -3.64 6.04
CA ASP A 64 -3.46 -3.16 6.73
C ASP A 64 -4.73 -3.82 6.20
N GLU A 65 -5.60 -4.23 7.13
CA GLU A 65 -6.87 -4.86 6.82
C GLU A 65 -7.97 -3.81 6.69
N GLN A 66 -8.79 -3.96 5.65
CA GLN A 66 -9.96 -3.11 5.45
C GLN A 66 -11.03 -3.46 6.50
N ALA A 67 -11.62 -2.46 7.15
CA ALA A 67 -12.69 -2.71 8.13
C ALA A 67 -14.07 -2.98 7.49
N ASN A 68 -14.17 -3.04 6.16
CA ASN A 68 -15.44 -3.24 5.44
C ASN A 68 -15.23 -3.90 4.07
N ALA A 69 -16.28 -4.48 3.50
CA ALA A 69 -16.22 -5.22 2.23
C ALA A 69 -16.09 -4.36 0.95
N TYR A 70 -15.99 -3.03 1.06
CA TYR A 70 -16.09 -2.12 -0.09
C TYR A 70 -14.82 -1.32 -0.36
N ASP A 71 -13.82 -1.41 0.51
CA ASP A 71 -12.62 -0.59 0.45
C ASP A 71 -11.43 -1.28 -0.21
N SER A 72 -11.54 -2.55 -0.58
CA SER A 72 -10.45 -3.30 -1.22
C SER A 72 -9.82 -2.56 -2.40
N GLY A 73 -10.62 -1.92 -3.25
CA GLY A 73 -10.12 -1.12 -4.36
C GLY A 73 -9.26 0.08 -3.93
N VAL A 74 -9.63 0.78 -2.85
CA VAL A 74 -8.83 1.92 -2.35
C VAL A 74 -7.55 1.45 -1.65
N TYR A 75 -7.59 0.30 -0.97
CA TYR A 75 -6.40 -0.32 -0.37
C TYR A 75 -5.44 -0.84 -1.44
N ALA A 76 -5.94 -1.51 -2.48
CA ALA A 76 -5.11 -1.98 -3.59
C ALA A 76 -4.36 -0.80 -4.23
N ILE A 77 -5.05 0.32 -4.52
CA ILE A 77 -4.39 1.50 -5.07
C ILE A 77 -3.35 2.09 -4.10
N ALA A 78 -3.63 2.13 -2.80
CA ALA A 78 -2.69 2.61 -1.80
C ALA A 78 -1.44 1.72 -1.72
N ASN A 79 -1.61 0.40 -1.69
CA ASN A 79 -0.51 -0.57 -1.66
C ASN A 79 0.33 -0.51 -2.94
N ALA A 80 -0.32 -0.35 -4.10
CA ALA A 80 0.37 -0.15 -5.37
C ALA A 80 1.24 1.13 -5.35
N PHE A 81 0.73 2.22 -4.77
CA PHE A 81 1.51 3.44 -4.60
C PHE A 81 2.77 3.21 -3.75
N GLU A 82 2.64 2.52 -2.61
CA GLU A 82 3.78 2.21 -1.73
C GLU A 82 4.84 1.36 -2.44
N PHE A 83 4.43 0.31 -3.16
CA PHE A 83 5.36 -0.49 -3.97
C PHE A 83 6.10 0.34 -5.02
N LEU A 84 5.39 1.24 -5.71
CA LEU A 84 5.97 2.09 -6.75
C LEU A 84 6.93 3.16 -6.19
N CYS A 85 6.71 3.60 -4.94
CA CYS A 85 7.61 4.53 -4.26
C CYS A 85 8.83 3.85 -3.60
N GLY A 86 9.02 2.54 -3.82
CA GLY A 86 10.15 1.79 -3.24
C GLY A 86 9.95 1.44 -1.76
N GLY A 87 8.74 1.61 -1.23
CA GLY A 87 8.35 1.23 0.12
C GLY A 87 7.87 -0.21 0.23
N ASN A 88 7.45 -0.58 1.44
CA ASN A 88 6.76 -1.84 1.76
C ASN A 88 5.35 -1.51 2.26
N PRO A 89 4.26 -2.10 1.74
CA PRO A 89 2.88 -1.77 2.12
C PRO A 89 2.45 -2.31 3.51
N ILE A 90 3.32 -2.23 4.51
CA ILE A 90 3.03 -2.65 5.90
C ILE A 90 2.38 -1.54 6.75
N TYR A 91 2.16 -0.36 6.16
CA TYR A 91 1.61 0.79 6.87
C TYR A 91 0.12 0.63 7.18
N LYS A 92 -0.30 1.06 8.37
CA LYS A 92 -1.72 1.17 8.74
C LYS A 92 -2.31 2.49 8.24
N TYR A 93 -3.39 2.42 7.48
CA TYR A 93 -4.00 3.59 6.86
C TYR A 93 -5.06 4.24 7.73
N GLU A 94 -5.25 5.55 7.56
CA GLU A 94 -6.40 6.24 8.13
C GLU A 94 -7.63 6.05 7.24
N GLN A 95 -8.29 4.90 7.41
CA GLN A 95 -9.36 4.38 6.55
C GLN A 95 -10.44 5.43 6.19
N LYS A 96 -10.88 6.21 7.19
CA LYS A 96 -11.91 7.25 7.01
C LYS A 96 -11.52 8.36 6.02
N LYS A 97 -10.22 8.55 5.76
CA LYS A 97 -9.70 9.58 4.84
C LYS A 97 -9.33 9.03 3.47
N MET A 98 -9.14 7.71 3.32
CA MET A 98 -8.61 7.10 2.08
C MET A 98 -9.48 7.37 0.85
N ARG A 99 -10.79 7.13 0.90
CA ARG A 99 -11.69 7.38 -0.26
C ARG A 99 -11.64 8.84 -0.70
N ARG A 100 -11.74 9.77 0.25
CA ARG A 100 -11.71 11.22 -0.02
C ARG A 100 -10.37 11.63 -0.61
N HIS A 101 -9.28 11.06 -0.13
CA HIS A 101 -7.95 11.26 -0.69
C HIS A 101 -7.86 10.77 -2.13
N LEU A 102 -8.33 9.56 -2.43
CA LEU A 102 -8.32 9.00 -3.77
C LEU A 102 -9.12 9.87 -4.76
N ILE A 103 -10.30 10.36 -4.37
CA ILE A 103 -11.08 11.30 -5.18
C ILE A 103 -10.27 12.57 -5.49
N ARG A 104 -9.53 13.10 -4.50
CA ARG A 104 -8.65 14.26 -4.72
C ARG A 104 -7.50 13.94 -5.66
N CYS A 105 -6.89 12.75 -5.56
CA CYS A 105 -5.84 12.30 -6.48
C CYS A 105 -6.35 12.27 -7.93
N PHE A 106 -7.55 11.70 -8.16
CA PHE A 106 -8.16 11.69 -9.49
C PHE A 106 -8.46 13.09 -10.01
N ASN A 107 -9.09 13.94 -9.18
CA ASN A 107 -9.41 15.32 -9.57
C ASN A 107 -8.15 16.14 -9.92
N ARG A 108 -7.04 15.89 -9.22
CA ARG A 108 -5.75 16.54 -9.46
C ARG A 108 -4.88 15.86 -10.50
N ARG A 109 -5.30 14.69 -11.01
CA ARG A 109 -4.52 13.80 -11.90
C ARG A 109 -3.12 13.49 -11.36
N LYS A 110 -2.98 13.42 -10.04
CA LYS A 110 -1.70 13.19 -9.37
C LYS A 110 -1.92 12.34 -8.13
N PHE A 111 -1.29 11.17 -8.11
CA PHE A 111 -1.25 10.33 -6.92
C PHE A 111 -0.20 10.86 -5.93
N THR A 112 -0.56 10.82 -4.65
CA THR A 112 0.29 11.15 -3.52
C THR A 112 0.09 10.12 -2.43
N ALA A 113 1.06 9.99 -1.51
CA ALA A 113 1.00 9.07 -0.38
C ALA A 113 -0.37 9.10 0.31
N PHE A 114 -0.92 7.91 0.57
CA PHE A 114 -2.22 7.78 1.22
C PHE A 114 -2.10 8.16 2.71
N PRO A 115 -3.18 8.67 3.32
CA PRO A 115 -3.19 9.01 4.75
C PRO A 115 -2.89 7.77 5.60
N LYS A 116 -1.81 7.84 6.39
CA LYS A 116 -1.39 6.79 7.33
C LYS A 116 -1.79 7.21 8.75
N LYS A 117 -2.05 6.24 9.63
CA LYS A 117 -2.15 6.54 11.07
C LYS A 117 -0.76 7.00 11.51
N THR A 118 -0.66 8.18 12.11
CA THR A 118 0.55 8.56 12.84
C THR A 118 0.60 7.72 14.10
N ASP A 119 1.68 6.99 14.31
CA ASP A 119 2.00 6.52 15.65
C ASP A 119 2.09 7.76 16.54
N ALA A 120 1.38 7.76 17.67
CA ALA A 120 1.26 8.91 18.56
C ALA A 120 2.56 9.18 19.36
N CYS A 121 3.72 9.06 18.73
CA CYS A 121 5.03 9.17 19.35
C CYS A 121 6.04 9.91 18.44
N VAL A 122 5.78 11.17 18.12
CA VAL A 122 6.82 12.22 18.19
C VAL A 122 6.08 13.54 18.47
N VAL A 123 6.20 14.03 19.69
CA VAL A 123 5.93 15.43 19.97
C VAL A 123 7.12 16.17 19.38
N ASP A 124 6.94 16.85 18.25
CA ASP A 124 7.93 17.80 17.78
C ASP A 124 8.09 18.87 18.88
N GLN A 125 9.16 18.78 19.66
CA GLN A 125 9.62 19.91 20.44
C GLN A 125 10.07 20.98 19.45
N GLU A 126 9.31 22.07 19.37
CA GLU A 126 9.78 23.33 18.80
C GLU A 126 11.16 23.66 19.40
N PRO A 127 12.17 24.01 18.58
CA PRO A 127 13.44 24.47 19.14
C PRO A 127 13.21 25.83 19.80
N GLU A 128 13.50 25.92 21.10
CA GLU A 128 13.57 27.20 21.82
C GLU A 128 14.54 28.14 21.10
N VAL A 129 14.02 29.26 20.62
CA VAL A 129 14.84 30.37 20.14
C VAL A 129 15.51 30.99 21.37
N HIS A 130 16.77 30.65 21.62
CA HIS A 130 17.59 31.39 22.57
C HIS A 130 17.75 32.83 22.07
N GLN A 131 17.04 33.76 22.70
CA GLN A 131 17.30 35.18 22.60
C GLN A 131 18.73 35.43 23.10
N ALA A 132 19.62 35.80 22.18
CA ALA A 132 20.91 36.37 22.53
C ALA A 132 20.66 37.73 23.18
N ASN A 133 20.81 37.80 24.50
CA ASN A 133 20.82 39.06 25.23
C ASN A 133 22.03 39.90 24.78
N PHE A 134 21.75 41.03 24.13
CA PHE A 134 22.70 42.12 23.95
C PHE A 134 23.11 42.65 25.33
N MET A 135 24.41 42.60 25.66
CA MET A 135 24.99 43.44 26.71
C MET A 135 25.53 44.73 26.08
N PRO A 136 25.12 45.92 26.54
CA PRO A 136 25.82 47.15 26.21
C PRO A 136 27.08 47.29 27.08
N LEU A 137 28.17 47.77 26.44
CA LEU A 137 29.41 48.24 27.07
C LEU A 137 29.17 49.49 27.91
#